data_AF-A0A0B1RV50-F1
#
_entry.id   AF-A0A0B1RV50-F1
#
_cell.length_a   1.000
_cell.length_b   1.000
_cell.length_c   1.000
_cell.angle_alpha   90.00
_cell.angle_beta   90.00
_cell.angle_gamma   90.00
#
_symmetry.space_group_name_H-M   'P 1'
#
loop_
_entity.id
_entity.type
_entity.pdbx_description
1 polymer ?
#
loop_
_entity_poly.entity_id
_entity_poly.type
_entity_poly.pdbx_seq_one_letter_code
_entity_poly.pdbx_strand_id
1 'polypeptide(L)' 'MAWANSKKLGCAMQTCSSSSFIVCRYSPKGNILGQKIYKNGKTCAGCPATCNATEGLCY' A
#
# COMPACT_ATOMS: atom_id res chain seq x y z
N MET A 1 0.18 2.87 -3.13
CA MET A 1 0.74 3.38 -1.86
C MET A 1 -0.38 4.04 -1.06
N ALA A 2 -0.26 4.13 0.27
CA ALA A 2 -1.27 4.56 1.27
C ALA A 2 -2.62 3.81 1.30
N TRP A 3 -3.02 3.14 0.22
CA TRP A 3 -4.24 2.34 0.17
C TRP A 3 -4.16 1.17 1.18
N ALA A 4 -4.93 1.25 2.27
CA ALA A 4 -4.82 0.32 3.40
C ALA A 4 -5.07 -1.15 3.01
N ASN A 5 -5.85 -1.38 1.96
CA ASN A 5 -6.16 -2.72 1.48
C ASN A 5 -5.10 -3.28 0.52
N SER A 6 -4.13 -2.50 0.05
CA SER A 6 -3.04 -2.99 -0.82
C SER A 6 -1.89 -3.54 0.03
N LYS A 7 -1.79 -4.87 0.11
CA LYS A 7 -0.89 -5.58 1.05
C LYS A 7 0.33 -6.22 0.38
N LYS A 8 0.34 -6.32 -0.94
CA LYS A 8 1.42 -6.91 -1.74
C LYS A 8 1.97 -5.87 -2.69
N LEU A 9 3.29 -5.80 -2.77
CA LEU A 9 4.04 -4.90 -3.64
C LEU A 9 5.05 -5.72 -4.43
N GLY A 10 5.09 -5.52 -5.74
CA GLY A 10 6.17 -6.00 -6.59
C GLY A 10 6.68 -4.86 -7.45
N CYS A 11 7.99 -4.61 -7.46
CA CYS A 11 8.61 -3.55 -8.25
C CYS A 11 9.70 -4.13 -9.14
N ALA A 12 9.88 -3.53 -10.31
CA ALA A 12 10.96 -3.83 -11.22
C ALA A 12 11.55 -2.52 -11.77
N MET A 13 12.85 -2.55 -12.05
CA MET A 13 13.55 -1.46 -12.73
C MET A 13 14.10 -1.99 -14.05
N GLN A 14 13.95 -1.20 -15.12
CA GLN A 14 14.51 -1.48 -16.42
C GLN A 14 15.17 -0.22 -16.99
N THR A 15 16.41 -0.33 -17.43
CA THR A 15 17.10 0.73 -18.16
C THR A 15 16.92 0.53 -19.66
N CYS A 16 16.34 1.51 -20.34
CA CYS A 16 16.20 1.55 -21.79
C CYS A 16 17.04 2.71 -22.33
N SER A 17 18.11 2.39 -23.06
CA SER A 17 19.08 3.37 -23.59
C SER A 17 19.66 4.25 -22.46
N SER A 18 19.32 5.54 -22.44
CA SER A 18 19.82 6.51 -21.46
C SER A 18 18.85 6.78 -20.30
N SER A 19 17.76 6.03 -20.18
CA SER A 19 16.72 6.27 -19.16
C SER A 19 16.38 5.01 -18.38
N SER A 20 16.18 5.17 -17.08
CA SER A 20 15.75 4.09 -16.18
C SER A 20 14.27 4.26 -15.82
N PHE A 21 13.53 3.17 -15.91
CA PHE A 21 12.10 3.10 -15.59
C PHE A 21 11.91 2.21 -14.38
N ILE A 22 11.15 2.69 -13.40
CA ILE A 22 10.75 1.90 -12.22
C ILE A 22 9.24 1.72 -12.27
N VAL A 23 8.80 0.46 -12.23
CA VAL A 23 7.37 0.11 -12.24
C VAL A 23 7.06 -0.71 -11.00
N CYS A 24 6.10 -0.25 -10.21
CA CYS A 24 5.56 -0.96 -9.06
C CYS A 24 4.10 -1.35 -9.28
N ARG A 25 3.76 -2.59 -8.94
CA ARG A 25 2.39 -3.11 -8.93
C ARG A 25 1.97 -3.40 -7.50
N TYR A 26 0.72 -3.06 -7.19
CA TYR A 26 0.12 -3.20 -5.87
C TYR A 26 -1.06 -4.18 -5.94
N SER A 27 -1.18 -5.06 -4.96
CA SER A 27 -2.29 -6.02 -4.87
C SER A 27 -2.79 -6.17 -3.43
N PRO A 28 -4.10 -6.21 -3.17
CA PRO A 28 -5.20 -5.81 -4.06
C PRO A 28 -5.04 -4.41 -4.65
N LYS A 29 -5.67 -4.15 -5.82
CA LYS A 29 -5.61 -2.84 -6.48
C LYS A 29 -6.26 -1.76 -5.61
N GLY A 30 -5.63 -0.60 -5.56
CA GLY A 30 -6.18 0.60 -4.91
C GLY A 30 -6.75 1.60 -5.92
N ASN A 31 -6.85 2.86 -5.51
CA ASN A 31 -7.30 3.98 -6.34
C ASN A 31 -8.66 3.74 -7.01
N ILE A 32 -9.58 3.15 -6.26
CA ILE A 32 -10.95 2.89 -6.73
C ILE A 32 -11.79 4.13 -6.43
N LEU A 33 -12.37 4.74 -7.47
CA LEU A 33 -13.24 5.90 -7.34
C LEU A 33 -14.39 5.62 -6.37
N GLY A 34 -14.66 6.56 -5.47
CA GLY A 34 -15.70 6.44 -4.44
C GLY A 34 -15.30 5.60 -3.21
N GLN A 35 -14.12 4.95 -3.20
CA GLN A 35 -13.62 4.26 -2.01
C GLN A 35 -12.65 5.13 -1.21
N LYS A 36 -12.62 4.92 0.11
CA LYS A 36 -11.65 5.58 1.00
C LYS A 36 -10.30 4.89 0.91
N ILE A 37 -9.22 5.69 0.88
CA ILE A 37 -7.83 5.19 0.87
C ILE A 37 -7.54 4.32 2.11
N TYR A 38 -8.02 4.78 3.27
CA TYR A 38 -7.99 4.06 4.55
C TYR A 38 -9.17 4.51 5.41
N LYS A 39 -9.46 3.78 6.49
CA LYS A 39 -10.48 4.15 7.47
C LYS A 39 -9.88 5.12 8.50
N ASN A 40 -10.49 6.29 8.67
CA ASN A 40 -10.09 7.20 9.75
C ASN A 40 -10.40 6.60 11.12
N GLY A 41 -9.49 6.78 12.08
CA GLY A 41 -9.64 6.30 13.45
C GLY A 41 -8.34 6.38 14.22
N LYS A 42 -8.38 5.94 15.49
CA LYS A 42 -7.17 5.76 16.30
C LYS A 42 -6.28 4.68 15.66
N THR A 43 -4.97 4.83 15.80
CA THR A 43 -3.98 3.83 15.36
C THR A 43 -4.38 2.43 15.83
N CYS A 44 -4.23 1.43 14.96
CA CYS A 44 -4.60 0.02 15.21
C CYS A 44 -6.09 -0.31 15.42
N ALA A 45 -6.97 0.65 15.65
CA ALA A 45 -8.37 0.38 16.01
C ALA A 45 -9.19 -0.32 14.91
N GLY A 46 -8.68 -0.33 13.67
CA GLY A 46 -9.30 -1.00 12.52
C GLY A 46 -8.58 -2.26 12.05
N CYS A 47 -7.58 -2.77 12.79
CA CYS A 47 -6.84 -3.96 12.36
C CYS A 47 -7.70 -5.23 12.55
N PRO A 48 -7.76 -6.11 11.53
CA PRO A 48 -8.50 -7.38 11.63
C PRO A 48 -7.75 -8.46 12.44
N ALA A 49 -6.44 -8.29 12.63
CA ALA A 49 -5.58 -9.24 13.33
C ALA A 49 -4.60 -8.46 14.23
N THR A 50 -3.31 -8.55 13.96
CA THR A 50 -2.27 -7.93 14.78
C THR A 50 -1.98 -6.51 14.32
N CYS A 51 -1.50 -5.66 15.23
CA CYS A 51 -1.00 -4.34 14.92
C CYS A 51 0.34 -4.06 15.60
N ASN A 52 1.28 -3.48 14.86
CA ASN A 52 2.44 -2.82 15.43
C ASN A 52 2.03 -1.41 15.85
N ALA A 53 1.84 -1.17 17.15
CA ALA A 53 1.38 0.13 17.66
C ALA A 53 2.41 1.26 17.49
N THR A 54 3.70 0.93 17.44
CA THR A 54 4.78 1.91 17.24
C THR A 54 4.83 2.37 15.78
N GLU A 55 4.59 1.47 14.83
CA GLU A 55 4.60 1.77 13.39
C GLU A 55 3.22 2.16 12.84
N GLY A 56 2.15 1.79 13.55
CA GLY A 56 0.77 2.01 13.12
C GLY A 56 0.31 1.12 11.98
N LEU A 57 0.90 -0.08 11.83
CA LEU A 57 0.64 -1.01 10.71
C LEU A 57 -0.01 -2.30 11.18
N CYS A 58 -1.02 -2.77 10.43
CA CYS A 58 -1.64 -4.08 10.63
C CYS A 58 -0.89 -5.16 9.82
N TYR A 59 -0.73 -6.36 10.36
CA TYR A 59 -0.17 -7.51 9.65
C TYR A 59 -0.78 -8.85 10.11
#